data_AF-A0A7V9VC95-F1
#
_entry.id   AF-A0A7V9VC95-F1
#
_cell.length_a   1.000
_cell.length_b   1.000
_cell.length_c   1.000
_cell.angle_alpha   90.00
_cell.angle_beta   90.00
_cell.angle_gamma   90.00
#
_symmetry.space_group_name_H-M   'P 1'
#
loop_
_entity.id
_entity.type
_entity.pdbx_description
1 polymer ?
#
loop_
_entity_poly.entity_id
_entity_poly.type
_entity_poly.pdbx_seq_one_letter_code
_entity_poly.pdbx_strand_id
1 'polypeptide(L)' 'MVSLPRLREQVAERGLDHSAVVVGLGGRAYQSVVEAAFAGTASTVVFPFAGLPIGTAMQAVNRAVASGEPGFEVREGIA' A
#
# COMPACT_ATOMS: atom_id res chain seq x y z
N MET A 1 -3.31 -17.11 1.20
CA MET A 1 -3.84 -15.86 0.62
C MET A 1 -4.97 -15.38 1.53
N VAL A 2 -4.97 -14.13 1.98
CA VAL A 2 -6.08 -13.59 2.78
C VAL A 2 -7.29 -13.39 1.87
N SER A 3 -8.50 -13.64 2.37
CA SER A 3 -9.72 -13.38 1.60
C SER A 3 -10.08 -11.88 1.66
N LEU A 4 -10.72 -11.38 0.59
CA LEU A 4 -11.19 -9.99 0.54
C LEU A 4 -12.12 -9.62 1.72
N PRO A 5 -13.13 -10.45 2.09
CA PRO A 5 -13.98 -10.15 3.26
C PRO A 5 -13.17 -10.01 4.55
N ARG A 6 -12.20 -10.92 4.78
CA ARG A 6 -11.36 -10.87 5.97
C ARG A 6 -10.46 -9.64 5.98
N LEU A 7 -9.96 -9.21 4.82
CA LEU A 7 -9.16 -8.00 4.74
C LEU A 7 -10.00 -6.76 5.01
N ARG A 8 -11.25 -6.69 4.54
CA ARG A 8 -12.17 -5.59 4.88
C ARG A 8 -12.47 -5.50 6.37
N GLU A 9 -12.72 -6.63 7.01
CA GLU A 9 -12.86 -6.68 8.48
C GLU A 9 -11.61 -6.10 9.16
N GLN A 10 -10.41 -6.50 8.72
CA GLN A 10 -9.16 -5.98 9.28
C GLN A 10 -8.97 -4.48 9.05
N VAL A 11 -9.38 -3.95 7.89
CA VAL A 11 -9.33 -2.51 7.60
C VAL A 11 -10.18 -1.75 8.62
N ALA A 12 -11.43 -2.18 8.85
CA ALA A 12 -12.35 -1.54 9.78
C ALA A 12 -11.92 -1.73 11.25
N GLU A 13 -11.62 -2.96 11.68
CA GLU A 13 -11.22 -3.28 13.06
C GLU A 13 -9.99 -2.50 13.52
N ARG A 14 -9.09 -2.19 12.60
CA ARG A 14 -7.82 -1.50 12.88
C ARG A 14 -7.85 -0.02 12.51
N GLY A 15 -8.98 0.49 12.00
CA GLY A 15 -9.13 1.87 11.53
C GLY A 15 -8.11 2.26 10.46
N LEU A 16 -7.74 1.34 9.57
CA LEU A 16 -6.75 1.61 8.53
C LEU A 16 -7.28 2.59 7.48
N ASP A 17 -8.60 2.65 7.33
CA ASP A 17 -9.35 3.57 6.47
C ASP A 17 -9.38 5.02 6.99
N HIS A 18 -8.92 5.27 8.22
CA HIS A 18 -8.73 6.62 8.74
C HIS A 18 -7.43 7.27 8.25
N SER A 19 -6.52 6.49 7.67
CA SER A 19 -5.27 7.01 7.12
C SER A 19 -5.51 7.60 5.73
N ALA A 20 -5.03 8.82 5.49
CA ALA A 20 -5.12 9.44 4.16
C ALA A 20 -4.36 8.63 3.10
N VAL A 21 -3.22 8.05 3.48
CA VAL A 21 -2.38 7.23 2.62
C VAL A 21 -2.15 5.87 3.27
N VAL A 22 -2.36 4.81 2.50
CA VAL A 22 -2.13 3.42 2.90
C VAL A 22 -1.05 2.84 1.99
N VAL A 23 0.02 2.33 2.60
CA VAL A 23 1.13 1.72 1.85
C VAL A 23 0.93 0.22 1.78
N GLY A 24 0.62 -0.29 0.58
CA GLY A 24 0.53 -1.71 0.31
C GLY A 24 1.90 -2.31 0.00
N LEU A 25 2.27 -3.37 0.72
CA LEU A 25 3.49 -4.14 0.47
C LEU A 25 3.12 -5.55 0.02
N GLY A 26 3.45 -5.88 -1.23
CA GLY A 26 3.24 -7.23 -1.77
C GLY A 26 3.29 -7.29 -3.28
N GLY A 27 3.28 -8.52 -3.79
CA GLY A 27 3.26 -8.79 -5.22
C GLY A 27 1.91 -8.42 -5.86
N ARG A 28 1.88 -8.36 -7.20
CA ARG A 28 0.73 -7.90 -8.00
C ARG A 28 -0.63 -8.50 -7.59
N ALA A 29 -0.68 -9.80 -7.31
CA ALA A 29 -1.91 -10.46 -6.88
C ALA A 29 -2.44 -9.94 -5.52
N TYR A 30 -1.54 -9.56 -4.61
CA TYR A 30 -1.92 -8.98 -3.33
C TYR A 30 -2.36 -7.52 -3.48
N GLN A 31 -1.75 -6.76 -4.39
CA GLN A 31 -2.09 -5.36 -4.67
C GLN A 31 -3.58 -5.22 -5.03
N SER A 32 -4.07 -6.04 -5.97
CA SER A 32 -5.48 -6.01 -6.38
C SER A 32 -6.45 -6.35 -5.24
N VAL A 33 -6.05 -7.22 -4.30
CA VAL A 33 -6.87 -7.56 -3.13
C VAL A 33 -6.92 -6.39 -2.13
N VAL A 34 -5.80 -5.70 -1.93
CA VAL A 34 -5.73 -4.50 -1.08
C VAL A 34 -6.55 -3.37 -1.67
N GLU A 35 -6.41 -3.08 -2.97
CA GLU A 35 -7.24 -2.08 -3.67
C GLU A 35 -8.73 -2.35 -3.49
N ALA A 36 -9.17 -3.61 -3.68
CA ALA A 36 -10.56 -3.99 -3.50
C ALA A 36 -11.05 -3.90 -2.05
N ALA A 37 -10.16 -4.05 -1.07
CA ALA A 37 -10.49 -3.95 0.35
C ALA A 37 -10.70 -2.50 0.80
N PHE A 38 -9.93 -1.57 0.25
CA PHE A 38 -10.05 -0.14 0.52
C PHE A 38 -11.01 0.59 -0.43
N ALA A 39 -11.56 -0.09 -1.43
CA ALA A 39 -12.54 0.48 -2.35
C ALA A 39 -13.75 1.05 -1.58
N GLY A 40 -14.05 2.33 -1.80
CA GLY A 40 -15.11 3.06 -1.11
C GLY A 40 -14.69 3.76 0.19
N THR A 41 -13.43 3.62 0.61
CA THR A 41 -12.85 4.43 1.70
C THR A 41 -12.28 5.74 1.16
N ALA A 42 -11.98 6.69 2.05
CA ALA A 42 -11.30 7.94 1.69
C ALA A 42 -9.77 7.77 1.55
N SER A 43 -9.23 6.58 1.86
CA SER A 43 -7.80 6.30 1.81
C SER A 43 -7.29 6.16 0.37
N THR A 44 -6.14 6.75 0.10
CA THR A 44 -5.36 6.49 -1.12
C THR A 44 -4.41 5.32 -0.88
N VAL A 45 -4.57 4.23 -1.62
CA VAL A 45 -3.64 3.08 -1.55
C VAL A 45 -2.49 3.29 -2.52
N VAL A 46 -1.26 3.17 -2.04
CA VAL A 46 -0.03 3.29 -2.84
C VAL A 46 0.84 2.04 -2.72
N PHE A 47 1.54 1.70 -3.80
CA PHE A 47 2.44 0.54 -3.87
C PHE A 47 3.83 0.98 -4.36
N PRO A 48 4.62 1.65 -3.51
CA PRO A 48 5.87 2.32 -3.91
C PRO A 48 6.94 1.36 -4.47
N PHE A 49 6.81 0.06 -4.21
CA PHE A 49 7.75 -0.96 -4.66
C PHE A 49 7.12 -1.97 -5.63
N ALA A 50 5.94 -1.67 -6.19
CA ALA A 50 5.31 -2.52 -7.19
C ALA A 50 6.23 -2.70 -8.41
N GLY A 51 6.36 -3.93 -8.89
CA GLY A 51 7.18 -4.24 -10.06
C GLY A 51 8.68 -4.37 -9.80
N LEU A 52 9.17 -4.01 -8.60
CA LEU A 52 10.55 -4.26 -8.22
C LEU A 52 10.78 -5.74 -7.87
N PRO A 53 11.92 -6.35 -8.25
CA PRO A 53 12.37 -7.60 -7.66
C PRO A 53 12.46 -7.47 -6.14
N ILE A 54 12.16 -8.55 -5.41
CA ILE A 54 12.08 -8.51 -3.93
C ILE A 54 13.35 -7.94 -3.27
N GLY A 55 14.54 -8.31 -3.77
CA GLY A 55 15.81 -7.77 -3.26
C GLY A 55 15.93 -6.26 -3.45
N THR A 56 15.46 -5.74 -4.60
CA THR A 56 15.45 -4.31 -4.90
C THR A 56 14.42 -3.56 -4.07
N ALA A 57 13.23 -4.15 -3.85
CA ALA A 57 12.20 -3.60 -2.96
C ALA A 57 12.73 -3.46 -1.53
N MET A 58 13.40 -4.49 -1.00
CA MET A 58 14.01 -4.45 0.34
C MET A 58 15.09 -3.37 0.46
N GLN A 59 15.93 -3.21 -0.57
CA GLN A 59 16.92 -2.13 -0.59
C GLN A 59 16.25 -0.75 -0.62
N ALA A 60 15.15 -0.59 -1.38
CA ALA A 60 14.40 0.66 -1.44
C ALA A 60 13.75 1.00 -0.08
N VAL A 61 13.19 0.01 0.61
CA VAL A 61 12.71 0.16 2.00
C VAL A 61 13.83 0.62 2.92
N ASN A 62 14.99 -0.05 2.90
CA ASN A 62 16.11 0.32 3.76
C ASN A 62 16.60 1.75 3.49
N ARG A 63 16.65 2.17 2.22
CA ARG A 63 16.99 3.56 1.87
C ARG A 63 15.96 4.54 2.41
N ALA A 64 14.68 4.24 2.23
CA ALA A 64 13.58 5.09 2.70
C ALA A 64 13.58 5.27 4.23
N VAL A 65 13.86 4.19 4.97
CA VAL A 65 14.02 4.25 6.42
C VAL A 65 15.25 5.07 6.81
N ALA A 66 16.37 4.90 6.10
CA ALA A 66 17.62 5.62 6.40
C ALA A 66 17.54 7.12 6.07
N SER A 67 16.82 7.50 5.01
CA SER A 67 16.66 8.90 4.60
C SER A 67 15.51 9.62 5.32
N GLY A 68 14.58 8.88 5.94
CA GLY A 68 13.31 9.45 6.42
C GLY A 68 12.36 9.84 5.28
N GLU A 69 12.69 9.48 4.05
CA GLU A 69 11.91 9.78 2.86
C GLU A 69 11.29 8.48 2.35
N PRO A 70 9.99 8.26 2.54
CA PRO A 70 9.32 7.00 2.23
C PRO A 70 9.31 6.59 0.73
N GLY A 71 9.93 7.38 -0.15
CA GLY A 71 10.07 7.05 -1.57
C GLY A 71 8.76 7.09 -2.36
N PHE A 72 7.76 7.81 -1.84
CA PHE A 72 6.50 7.99 -2.55
C PHE A 72 6.73 8.87 -3.79
N GLU A 73 6.64 8.30 -4.99
CA GLU A 73 6.03 9.06 -6.09
C GLU A 73 4.55 9.19 -5.72
N VAL A 74 4.22 10.20 -4.92
CA VAL A 74 2.84 10.70 -4.94
C VAL A 74 2.64 11.12 -6.39
N ARG A 75 1.74 10.43 -7.12
CA ARG A 75 1.27 10.92 -8.40
C ARG A 75 0.57 12.25 -8.13
N GLU A 76 1.31 13.35 -8.14
CA GLU A 76 0.73 14.67 -8.31
C GLU A 76 0.12 14.70 -9.71
N GLY A 77 -1.21 14.84 -9.76
CA GLY A 77 -1.93 15.02 -11.01
C GLY A 77 -3.05 14.01 -11.24
N ILE A 78 -4.18 14.21 -10.56
CA ILE A 78 -5.47 14.09 -11.23
C ILE A 78 -6.13 15.46 -11.08
N ALA A 79 -5.94 16.28 -12.12
CA ALA A 79 -6.88 17.33 -12.49
C ALA A 79 -8.10 16.70 -13.16
#